data_AF-A0A815HYR4-F1
#
_entry.id   AF-A0A815HYR4-F1
#
_cell.length_a   1.000
_cell.length_b   1.000
_cell.length_c   1.000
_cell.angle_alpha   90.00
_cell.angle_beta   90.00
_cell.angle_gamma   90.00
#
_symmetry.space_group_name_H-M   'P 1'
#
loop_
_entity.id
_entity.type
_entity.pdbx_description
1 polymer ?
#
loop_
_entity_poly.entity_id
_entity_poly.type
_entity_poly.pdbx_seq_one_letter_code
_entity_poly.pdbx_strand_id
1 'polypeptide(L)' 'MTLLYHLGNGVFGIFDAFETTDDRQKHLSGEIATALFEQAPHLLAVQPIIEQVDVLASKSIVAQKT' A
#
# COMPACT_ATOMS: atom_id res chain seq x y z
N MET A 1 -2.62 -0.96 8.16
CA MET A 1 -3.61 0.13 8.08
C MET A 1 -3.54 0.65 6.67
N THR A 2 -4.54 0.35 5.86
CA THR A 2 -4.54 0.71 4.44
C THR A 2 -5.24 2.05 4.25
N LEU A 3 -4.51 3.03 3.72
CA LEU A 3 -5.06 4.33 3.36
C LEU A 3 -5.08 4.46 1.84
N LEU A 4 -6.27 4.64 1.28
CA LEU A 4 -6.46 5.04 -0.11
C LEU A 4 -6.57 6.57 -0.17
N TYR A 5 -5.81 7.20 -1.05
CA TYR A 5 -5.87 8.65 -1.26
C TYR A 5 -5.90 8.99 -2.75
N HIS A 6 -6.52 10.13 -3.07
CA HIS A 6 -6.61 10.66 -4.43
C HIS A 6 -5.79 11.94 -4.52
N LEU A 7 -4.85 11.99 -5.46
CA LEU A 7 -3.95 13.11 -5.70
C LEU A 7 -4.49 14.10 -6.76
N GLY A 8 -5.66 13.83 -7.33
CA GLY A 8 -6.20 14.57 -8.47
C GLY A 8 -5.85 13.94 -9.81
N ASN A 9 -6.51 14.38 -10.87
CA ASN A 9 -6.22 13.97 -12.25
C ASN A 9 -6.24 12.44 -12.50
N GLY A 10 -7.08 11.71 -11.74
CA GLY A 10 -7.15 10.25 -11.85
C GLY A 10 -5.94 9.52 -11.25
N VAL A 11 -5.14 10.20 -10.42
CA VAL A 11 -4.01 9.60 -9.70
C VAL A 11 -4.46 9.19 -8.31
N PHE A 12 -4.27 7.90 -8.00
CA PHE A 12 -4.63 7.29 -6.73
C PHE A 12 -3.39 6.64 -6.10
N GLY A 13 -3.35 6.61 -4.78
CA GLY A 13 -2.28 5.96 -4.02
C GLY A 13 -2.82 5.10 -2.89
N ILE A 14 -2.09 4.03 -2.59
CA ILE A 14 -2.31 3.16 -1.45
C ILE A 14 -1.09 3.30 -0.55
N PHE A 15 -1.31 3.49 0.75
CA PHE A 15 -0.26 3.46 1.75
C PHE A 15 -0.57 2.40 2.80
N ASP A 16 0.41 1.52 3.03
CA ASP A 16 0.41 0.52 4.08
C ASP A 16 1.71 0.60 4.86
N ALA A 17 1.61 0.49 6.19
CA ALA A 17 2.75 0.42 7.10
C ALA A 17 2.78 -0.95 7.79
N PHE A 18 3.99 -1.48 8.00
CA PHE A 18 4.26 -2.81 8.50
C PHE A 18 5.26 -2.76 9.66
N GLU A 19 5.14 -3.68 10.61
CA GLU A 19 6.09 -3.80 11.73
C GLU A 19 7.45 -4.32 11.25
N THR A 20 7.45 -5.24 10.28
CA THR A 20 8.66 -5.87 9.76
C THR A 20 8.70 -5.92 8.23
N THR A 21 9.89 -6.13 7.67
CA THR A 21 10.07 -6.38 6.23
C THR A 21 9.38 -7.66 5.78
N ASP A 22 9.32 -8.69 6.63
CA ASP A 22 8.64 -9.95 6.30
C ASP A 22 7.13 -9.75 6.16
N ASP A 23 6.53 -8.92 7.01
CA ASP A 23 5.10 -8.59 6.91
C ASP A 23 4.80 -7.80 5.64
N ARG A 24 5.69 -6.89 5.25
CA ARG A 24 5.61 -6.20 3.94
C ARG A 24 5.68 -7.19 2.79
N GLN A 25 6.61 -8.16 2.84
CA GLN A 25 6.77 -9.14 1.78
C GLN A 25 5.52 -10.03 1.65
N LYS A 26 4.95 -10.48 2.77
CA LYS A 26 3.69 -11.24 2.77
C LYS A 26 2.56 -10.44 2.15
N HIS A 27 2.47 -9.15 2.46
CA HIS A 27 1.47 -8.26 1.86
C HIS A 27 1.64 -8.13 0.34
N LEU A 28 2.87 -7.92 -0.15
CA LEU A 28 3.17 -7.80 -1.57
C LEU A 28 2.99 -9.11 -2.36
N SER A 29 3.11 -10.27 -1.70
CA SER A 29 2.78 -11.58 -2.29
C SER A 29 1.33 -12.01 -2.08
N GLY A 30 0.51 -11.16 -1.46
CA GLY A 30 -0.86 -11.48 -1.10
C GLY A 30 -1.85 -11.32 -2.27
N GLU A 31 -3.08 -11.77 -2.04
CA GLU A 31 -4.15 -11.80 -3.04
C GLU A 31 -4.48 -10.41 -3.62
N ILE A 32 -4.40 -9.35 -2.81
CA ILE A 32 -4.67 -7.98 -3.25
C ILE A 32 -3.64 -7.51 -4.28
N ALA A 33 -2.35 -7.75 -4.01
CA ALA A 33 -1.28 -7.37 -4.92
C ALA A 33 -1.39 -8.15 -6.23
N THR A 34 -1.65 -9.45 -6.17
CA THR A 34 -1.91 -10.29 -7.35
C THR A 34 -3.07 -9.74 -8.18
N ALA A 35 -4.23 -9.49 -7.56
CA ALA A 35 -5.40 -8.97 -8.26
C ALA A 35 -5.15 -7.57 -8.87
N LEU A 36 -4.40 -6.70 -8.17
CA LEU A 36 -4.04 -5.38 -8.70
C LEU A 36 -3.22 -5.52 -10.00
N PHE A 37 -2.21 -6.38 -10.01
CA PHE A 37 -1.38 -6.57 -11.20
C PHE A 37 -2.14 -7.25 -12.34
N GLU A 38 -3.05 -8.18 -12.04
CA GLU A 38 -3.93 -8.80 -13.04
C GLU A 38 -4.87 -7.78 -13.69
N GLN A 39 -5.43 -6.85 -12.92
CA GLN A 39 -6.35 -5.83 -13.41
C GLN A 39 -5.68 -4.56 -13.94
N ALA A 40 -4.37 -4.38 -13.70
CA ALA A 40 -3.63 -3.18 -14.07
C ALA A 40 -3.80 -2.78 -15.56
N PRO A 41 -3.74 -3.71 -16.54
CA PRO A 41 -3.92 -3.35 -17.95
C PRO A 41 -5.32 -2.82 -18.31
N HIS A 42 -6.32 -3.11 -17.47
CA HIS A 42 -7.72 -2.73 -17.69
C HIS A 42 -8.10 -1.44 -16.96
N LEU A 43 -7.49 -1.20 -15.80
CA LEU A 43 -7.90 -0.12 -14.90
C LEU A 43 -6.92 1.04 -14.83
N LEU A 44 -5.63 0.80 -15.13
CA LEU A 44 -4.57 1.79 -14.91
C LEU A 44 -4.01 2.28 -16.25
N ALA A 45 -3.82 3.60 -16.36
CA ALA A 45 -3.21 4.20 -17.54
C ALA A 45 -1.73 3.79 -17.71
N VAL A 46 -1.06 3.44 -16.61
CA VAL A 46 0.32 2.95 -16.54
C VAL A 46 0.41 1.88 -15.45
N GLN A 47 1.47 1.07 -15.46
CA GLN A 47 1.71 0.12 -14.37
C GLN A 47 1.81 0.84 -13.01
N PRO A 48 1.32 0.22 -11.93
CA PRO A 48 1.40 0.81 -10.59
C PRO A 48 2.85 0.94 -10.16
N ILE A 49 3.18 2.06 -9.51
CA ILE A 49 4.50 2.33 -8.94
C ILE A 49 4.50 1.87 -7.49
N ILE A 50 5.50 1.08 -7.10
CA ILE A 50 5.67 0.61 -5.71
C ILE A 50 6.97 1.21 -5.16
N GLU A 51 6.85 1.99 -4.10
CA GLU A 51 7.98 2.60 -3.39
C GLU A 51 8.08 2.01 -1.98
N GLN A 52 9.29 1.62 -1.58
CA GLN A 52 9.57 1.19 -0.20
C GLN A 52 10.07 2.40 0.60
N VAL A 53 9.35 2.73 1.68
CA VAL A 53 9.64 3.89 2.51
C VAL A 53 9.82 3.43 3.96
N ASP A 54 10.84 3.97 4.63
CA ASP A 54 11.08 3.73 6.04
C ASP A 54 10.15 4.57 6.92
N VAL A 55 9.50 3.92 7.88
CA VAL A 55 8.63 4.58 8.85
C VAL A 55 9.43 4.97 10.08
N LEU A 56 9.82 6.24 10.16
CA LEU A 56 10.60 6.77 11.30
C LEU A 56 9.76 6.96 12.57
N ALA A 57 8.47 7.26 12.41
CA ALA A 57 7.51 7.39 13.49
C ALA A 57 6.09 7.17 12.95
N SER A 58 5.20 6.69 13.81
CA SER A 58 3.77 6.57 13.49
C SER A 58 2.92 7.19 14.58
N LYS A 59 1.82 7.83 14.18
CA LYS A 59 0.78 8.33 15.09
C LYS A 59 -0.52 7.62 14.76
N SER A 60 -0.95 6.74 15.66
CA SER A 60 -2.26 6.09 15.57
C SER A 60 -3.22 6.70 16.58
N ILE A 61 -4.50 6.83 16.21
CA ILE A 61 -5.58 7.23 17.13
C ILE A 61 -6.12 6.05 17.96
N VAL A 62 -5.62 4.85 17.71
CA VAL A 62 -5.89 3.66 18.52
C VAL A 62 -4.72 3.49 19.49
N ALA A 63 -5.00 3.41 20.79
CA ALA A 63 -3.99 3.13 21.80
C ALA A 63 -3.20 1.88 21.40
N GLN A 64 -1.89 2.05 21.19
CA GLN A 64 -0.99 0.94 20.93
C GLN A 64 -1.07 0.00 22.13
N LYS A 65 -1.67 -1.18 21.96
CA LYS A 65 -1.59 -2.23 22.98
C LYS A 65 -0.14 -2.69 23.03
N THR A 66 0.47 -2.49 24.19
CA THR A 66 1.74 -3.09 24.64
C THR A 66 1.66 -4.60 24.60
#